data_AF-A0A7H1NSA0-F1
#
_entry.id   AF-A0A7H1NSA0-F1
#
_cell.length_a   1.000
_cell.length_b   1.000
_cell.length_c   1.000
_cell.angle_alpha   90.00
_cell.angle_beta   90.00
_cell.angle_gamma   90.00
#
_symmetry.space_group_name_H-M   'P 1'
#
loop_
_entity.id
_entity.type
_entity.pdbx_description
1 polymer ?
#
loop_
_entity_poly.entity_id
_entity_poly.type
_entity_poly.pdbx_seq_one_letter_code
_entity_poly.pdbx_strand_id
1 'polypeptide(L)'
;MSKKCGCIIRTVVTLAYAGCGAAKLAGQASLREKFFNWGWKTKDMKIMGAAEVAGAALLTLKPTRKLGCLILGAASICKIIASLTHSSPKDALPDSIGLIGLLCIFFKKKKNYTSHPSA
;
A
#
# COMPACT_ATOMS: atom_id res chain seq x y z
N MET A 1 10.04 21.69 -9.29
CA MET A 1 10.51 20.41 -8.66
C MET A 1 9.43 19.36 -8.32
N SER A 2 8.12 19.68 -8.30
CA SER A 2 7.05 18.81 -7.75
C SER A 2 6.70 17.51 -8.53
N LYS A 3 7.01 17.40 -9.83
CA LYS A 3 6.65 16.20 -10.64
C LYS A 3 7.47 14.95 -10.26
N LYS A 4 8.77 15.12 -9.94
CA LYS A 4 9.71 14.02 -9.66
C LYS A 4 9.37 13.30 -8.33
N CYS A 5 9.12 14.04 -7.24
CA CYS A 5 8.76 13.43 -5.95
C CYS A 5 7.55 12.51 -6.02
N GLY A 6 6.48 12.89 -6.73
CA GLY A 6 5.31 12.02 -6.81
C GLY A 6 5.50 10.79 -7.70
N CYS A 7 6.46 10.80 -8.63
CA CYS A 7 6.85 9.58 -9.34
C CYS A 7 7.69 8.68 -8.42
N ILE A 8 8.63 9.25 -7.67
CA ILE A 8 9.49 8.52 -6.72
C ILE A 8 8.65 7.85 -5.62
N ILE A 9 7.79 8.61 -4.93
CA ILE A 9 6.90 8.07 -3.88
C ILE A 9 6.06 6.93 -4.43
N ARG A 10 5.48 7.10 -5.63
CA ARG A 10 4.69 6.04 -6.26
C ARG A 10 5.52 4.79 -6.52
N THR A 11 6.70 4.92 -7.11
CA THR A 11 7.56 3.78 -7.39
C THR A 11 7.97 3.06 -6.11
N VAL A 12 8.36 3.81 -5.07
CA VAL A 12 8.73 3.25 -3.77
C VAL A 12 7.56 2.52 -3.12
N VAL A 13 6.38 3.14 -3.08
CA VAL A 13 5.16 2.52 -2.53
C VAL A 13 4.78 1.27 -3.32
N THR A 14 4.78 1.33 -4.65
CA THR A 14 4.51 0.16 -5.51
C THR A 14 5.46 -0.99 -5.21
N LEU A 15 6.77 -0.72 -5.16
CA LEU A 15 7.78 -1.75 -4.90
C LEU A 15 7.67 -2.32 -3.49
N ALA A 16 7.40 -1.47 -2.49
CA ALA A 16 7.22 -1.91 -1.11
C ALA A 16 6.02 -2.86 -0.98
N TYR A 17 4.85 -2.50 -1.52
CA TYR A 17 3.67 -3.37 -1.50
C TYR A 17 3.86 -4.62 -2.35
N ALA A 18 4.48 -4.53 -3.53
CA ALA A 18 4.75 -5.68 -4.37
C ALA A 18 5.70 -6.68 -3.69
N GLY A 19 6.80 -6.19 -3.11
CA GLY A 19 7.76 -7.03 -2.39
C GLY A 19 7.16 -7.65 -1.13
N CYS A 20 6.44 -6.86 -0.33
CA CYS A 20 5.79 -7.34 0.88
C CYS A 20 4.66 -8.36 0.57
N GLY A 21 3.90 -8.13 -0.51
CA GLY A 21 2.86 -9.04 -0.97
C GLY A 21 3.42 -10.35 -1.54
N ALA A 22 4.50 -10.25 -2.33
CA ALA A 22 5.21 -11.42 -2.85
C ALA A 22 5.77 -12.28 -1.71
N ALA A 23 6.36 -11.68 -0.67
CA ALA A 23 6.84 -12.41 0.51
C ALA A 23 5.70 -13.14 1.25
N LYS A 24 4.51 -12.52 1.36
CA LYS A 24 3.31 -13.18 1.92
C LYS A 24 2.83 -14.34 1.05
N LEU A 25 2.86 -14.20 -0.28
CA LEU A 25 2.50 -15.29 -1.19
C LEU A 25 3.49 -16.45 -1.14
N ALA A 26 4.78 -16.14 -1.04
CA ALA A 26 5.86 -17.11 -0.85
C ALA A 26 5.82 -17.82 0.51
N GLY A 27 4.98 -17.35 1.44
CA GLY A 27 4.77 -18.01 2.72
C GLY A 27 5.94 -17.85 3.69
N GLN A 28 6.66 -16.72 3.62
CA GLN A 28 7.83 -16.49 4.46
C GLN A 28 7.52 -16.74 5.95
N ALA A 29 8.36 -17.54 6.61
CA ALA A 29 8.08 -18.07 7.96
C ALA A 29 7.79 -16.97 9.00
N SER A 30 8.58 -15.89 9.00
CA SER A 30 8.39 -14.76 9.92
C SER A 30 7.05 -14.04 9.74
N LEU A 31 6.56 -13.94 8.50
CA LEU A 31 5.23 -13.37 8.22
C LEU A 31 4.11 -14.33 8.61
N ARG A 32 4.32 -15.64 8.41
CA ARG A 32 3.35 -16.66 8.81
C ARG A 32 3.16 -16.69 10.32
N GLU A 33 4.23 -16.62 11.08
CA GLU A 33 4.20 -16.55 12.55
C GLU A 33 3.49 -15.28 13.03
N LYS A 34 3.80 -14.12 12.41
CA LYS A 34 3.12 -12.87 12.71
C LYS A 34 1.61 -12.91 12.45
N PHE A 35 1.18 -13.46 11.32
CA PHE A 35 -0.25 -13.64 11.02
C PHE A 35 -0.91 -14.65 11.96
N PHE A 36 -0.21 -15.71 12.35
CA PHE A 36 -0.70 -16.68 13.31
C PHE A 36 -0.91 -16.04 14.70
N ASN A 37 0.01 -15.16 15.13
CA ASN A 37 -0.12 -14.38 16.36
C ASN A 37 -1.30 -13.38 16.32
N TRP A 38 -1.75 -13.00 15.13
CA TRP A 38 -2.98 -12.23 14.92
C TRP A 38 -4.25 -13.09 14.83
N GLY A 39 -4.15 -14.40 15.09
CA GLY A 39 -5.25 -15.35 14.98
C GLY A 39 -5.66 -15.67 13.54
N TRP A 40 -4.86 -15.28 12.54
CA TRP A 40 -5.17 -15.45 11.12
C TRP A 40 -4.53 -16.73 10.57
N LYS A 41 -5.20 -17.34 9.59
CA LYS A 41 -4.69 -18.55 8.93
C LYS A 41 -3.71 -18.16 7.82
N THR A 42 -2.86 -19.11 7.44
CA THR A 42 -1.95 -18.93 6.28
C THR A 42 -2.70 -18.59 4.99
N LYS A 43 -3.96 -19.01 4.85
CA LYS A 43 -4.83 -18.62 3.72
C LYS A 43 -5.10 -17.11 3.71
N ASP A 44 -5.42 -16.52 4.86
CA ASP A 44 -5.70 -15.08 5.00
C ASP A 44 -4.46 -14.24 4.67
N MET A 45 -3.28 -14.71 5.10
CA MET A 45 -1.99 -14.12 4.73
C MET A 45 -1.78 -14.10 3.21
N LYS A 46 -2.07 -15.21 2.52
CA LYS A 46 -1.95 -15.28 1.06
C LYS A 46 -2.97 -14.41 0.34
N ILE A 47 -4.19 -14.30 0.86
CA ILE A 47 -5.22 -13.39 0.31
C ILE A 47 -4.75 -11.94 0.43
N MET A 48 -4.21 -11.54 1.59
CA MET A 48 -3.62 -10.22 1.77
C MET A 48 -2.42 -9.99 0.84
N GLY A 49 -1.53 -10.99 0.71
CA GLY A 49 -0.41 -10.92 -0.23
C GLY A 49 -0.86 -10.73 -1.69
N ALA A 50 -1.89 -11.47 -2.11
CA ALA A 50 -2.48 -11.33 -3.44
C ALA A 50 -3.09 -9.93 -3.65
N ALA A 51 -3.82 -9.41 -2.66
CA ALA A 51 -4.40 -8.07 -2.71
C ALA A 51 -3.32 -6.97 -2.78
N GLU A 52 -2.21 -7.13 -2.07
CA GLU A 52 -1.07 -6.21 -2.12
C GLU A 52 -0.37 -6.22 -3.49
N VAL A 53 -0.12 -7.40 -4.06
CA VAL A 53 0.50 -7.49 -5.40
C VAL A 53 -0.45 -6.96 -6.47
N ALA A 54 -1.73 -7.34 -6.44
CA ALA A 54 -2.73 -6.84 -7.38
C ALA A 54 -2.92 -5.33 -7.26
N GLY A 55 -3.04 -4.81 -6.05
CA GLY A 55 -3.16 -3.38 -5.78
C GLY A 55 -1.91 -2.61 -6.25
N ALA A 56 -0.71 -3.15 -6.05
CA ALA A 56 0.53 -2.58 -6.53
C ALA A 56 0.60 -2.53 -8.05
N ALA A 57 0.20 -3.62 -8.73
CA ALA A 57 0.08 -3.67 -10.19
C ALA A 57 -0.91 -2.60 -10.70
N LEU A 58 -2.08 -2.49 -10.09
CA LEU A 58 -3.08 -1.47 -10.44
C LEU A 58 -2.59 -0.04 -10.20
N LEU A 59 -1.69 0.18 -9.25
CA LEU A 59 -1.10 1.49 -8.94
C LEU A 59 -0.18 2.00 -10.06
N THR A 60 0.45 1.10 -10.82
CA THR A 60 1.34 1.43 -11.95
C THR A 60 0.58 2.06 -13.10
N LEU A 61 -0.59 1.51 -13.43
CA LEU A 61 -1.44 1.94 -14.53
C LEU A 61 -2.21 3.22 -14.15
N LYS A 62 -2.18 4.23 -15.02
CA LYS A 62 -2.91 5.50 -14.81
C LYS A 62 -4.42 5.32 -14.58
N PRO A 63 -5.17 4.52 -15.38
CA PRO A 63 -6.62 4.43 -15.25
C PRO A 63 -7.05 3.71 -13.95
N THR A 64 -6.32 2.70 -13.51
CA THR A 64 -6.67 1.88 -12.35
C THR A 64 -6.04 2.36 -11.04
N ARG A 65 -5.27 3.45 -11.07
CA ARG A 65 -4.50 3.91 -9.89
C ARG A 65 -5.35 4.15 -8.66
N LYS A 66 -6.53 4.76 -8.83
CA LYS A 66 -7.45 5.01 -7.72
C LYS A 66 -7.93 3.70 -7.09
N LEU A 67 -8.25 2.70 -7.92
CA LEU A 67 -8.63 1.37 -7.45
C LEU A 67 -7.47 0.68 -6.72
N GLY A 68 -6.25 0.77 -7.25
CA GLY A 68 -5.04 0.29 -6.57
C GLY A 68 -4.85 0.95 -5.21
N CYS A 69 -5.01 2.28 -5.11
CA CYS A 69 -4.98 3.00 -3.84
C CYS A 69 -6.03 2.49 -2.84
N LEU A 70 -7.26 2.25 -3.29
CA LEU A 70 -8.34 1.77 -2.42
C LEU A 70 -8.08 0.36 -1.90
N ILE A 71 -7.66 -0.57 -2.77
CA ILE A 71 -7.35 -1.96 -2.39
C ILE A 71 -6.19 -1.99 -1.41
N LEU A 72 -5.08 -1.30 -1.72
CA LEU A 72 -3.92 -1.25 -0.83
C LEU A 72 -4.23 -0.53 0.48
N GLY A 73 -5.04 0.54 0.43
CA GLY A 73 -5.49 1.28 1.60
C GLY A 73 -6.32 0.41 2.54
N ALA A 74 -7.32 -0.30 1.99
CA ALA A 74 -8.14 -1.24 2.76
C ALA A 74 -7.30 -2.35 3.40
N ALA A 75 -6.40 -2.97 2.62
CA ALA A 75 -5.50 -4.01 3.14
C ALA A 75 -4.59 -3.50 4.26
N SER A 76 -4.11 -2.27 4.15
CA SER A 76 -3.25 -1.63 5.18
C SER A 76 -4.03 -1.32 6.44
N ILE A 77 -5.24 -0.78 6.31
CA ILE A 77 -6.13 -0.51 7.46
C ILE A 77 -6.46 -1.81 8.19
N CYS A 78 -6.80 -2.89 7.47
CA CYS A 78 -7.06 -4.20 8.09
C CYS A 78 -5.87 -4.72 8.91
N LYS A 79 -4.64 -4.60 8.40
CA LYS A 79 -3.43 -5.02 9.13
C LYS A 79 -3.11 -4.12 10.33
N ILE A 80 -3.31 -2.81 10.20
CA ILE A 80 -3.15 -1.86 11.31
C ILE A 80 -4.13 -2.22 12.42
N ILE A 81 -5.40 -2.44 12.10
CA ILE A 81 -6.41 -2.87 13.07
C ILE A 81 -5.97 -4.18 13.73
N ALA A 82 -5.62 -5.20 12.93
CA ALA A 82 -5.18 -6.51 13.45
C ALA A 82 -3.99 -6.40 14.42
N SER A 83 -3.00 -5.56 14.07
CA SER A 83 -1.83 -5.27 14.89
C SER A 83 -2.18 -4.56 16.20
N LEU A 84 -3.13 -3.63 16.18
CA LEU A 84 -3.62 -2.93 17.37
C LEU A 84 -4.44 -3.85 18.28
N THR A 85 -5.26 -4.75 17.71
CA THR A 85 -6.08 -5.68 18.49
C THR A 85 -5.24 -6.73 19.22
N HIS A 86 -4.09 -7.12 18.67
CA HIS A 86 -3.19 -8.13 19.24
C HIS A 86 -1.99 -7.52 19.98
N SER A 87 -2.13 -6.30 20.50
CA SER A 87 -1.14 -5.61 21.34
C SER A 87 0.29 -5.60 20.79
N SER A 88 0.44 -5.59 19.46
CA SER A 88 1.72 -5.59 18.77
C SER A 88 1.90 -4.27 18.00
N PRO A 89 1.93 -3.10 18.66
CA PRO A 89 1.86 -1.79 17.98
C PRO A 89 3.07 -1.51 17.09
N LYS A 90 4.22 -2.16 17.37
CA LYS A 90 5.42 -2.07 16.54
C LYS A 90 5.17 -2.62 15.12
N ASP A 91 4.21 -3.53 14.99
CA ASP A 91 3.88 -4.16 13.71
C ASP A 91 3.00 -3.32 12.79
N ALA A 92 2.33 -2.29 13.32
CA ALA A 92 1.49 -1.37 12.55
C ALA A 92 2.30 -0.32 11.80
N LEU A 93 3.55 -0.10 12.19
CA LEU A 93 4.40 0.99 11.72
C LEU A 93 4.69 0.93 10.21
N PRO A 94 5.06 -0.23 9.61
CA PRO A 94 5.27 -0.35 8.17
C PRO A 94 3.99 -0.08 7.36
N ASP A 95 2.87 -0.60 7.84
CA ASP A 95 1.57 -0.48 7.17
C ASP A 95 1.01 0.95 7.27
N SER A 96 1.29 1.64 8.37
CA SER A 96 0.95 3.05 8.56
C SER A 96 1.75 3.96 7.62
N ILE A 97 3.06 3.72 7.47
CA ILE A 97 3.89 4.46 6.51
C ILE A 97 3.42 4.21 5.08
N GLY A 98 3.12 2.96 4.73
CA GLY A 98 2.55 2.58 3.44
C GLY A 98 1.23 3.30 3.16
N LEU A 99 0.34 3.34 4.15
CA LEU A 99 -0.96 4.03 4.07
C LEU A 99 -0.79 5.54 3.84
N ILE A 100 0.12 6.20 4.56
CA ILE A 100 0.43 7.62 4.34
C ILE A 100 0.93 7.85 2.90
N GLY A 101 1.83 6.99 2.42
CA GLY A 101 2.31 7.04 1.04
C GLY A 101 1.18 6.92 0.02
N LEU A 102 0.21 6.03 0.24
CA LEU A 102 -0.99 5.88 -0.59
C LEU A 102 -1.88 7.12 -0.57
N LEU A 103 -2.11 7.72 0.60
CA LEU A 103 -2.87 8.95 0.73
C LEU A 103 -2.21 10.10 -0.03
N CYS A 104 -0.87 10.22 0.04
CA CYS A 104 -0.12 11.20 -0.75
C CYS A 104 -0.30 11.00 -2.27
N ILE A 105 -0.38 9.74 -2.72
CA ILE A 105 -0.62 9.42 -4.14
C ILE A 105 -2.08 9.73 -4.53
N PHE A 106 -3.03 9.42 -3.66
CA PHE A 106 -4.46 9.58 -3.90
C PHE A 106 -4.89 11.05 -3.93
N PHE A 107 -4.43 11.85 -2.97
CA PHE A 107 -4.76 13.27 -2.83
C PHE A 107 -3.90 14.20 -3.68
N LYS A 108 -3.02 13.66 -4.54
CA LYS A 108 -2.19 14.48 -5.41
C LYS A 108 -3.06 15.28 -6.38
N LYS A 109 -3.39 16.53 -6.02
CA LYS A 109 -4.18 17.47 -6.83
C LYS A 109 -3.55 17.63 -8.22
N LYS A 110 -4.37 17.49 -9.25
CA LYS A 110 -4.01 17.92 -10.62
C LYS A 110 -3.84 19.43 -10.55
N LYS A 111 -2.59 19.94 -10.59
CA LYS A 111 -2.36 21.38 -10.76
C LYS A 111 -2.93 21.78 -12.11
N ASN A 112 -4.09 22.43 -12.12
CA ASN A 112 -4.58 23.16 -13.28
C ASN A 112 -3.64 24.36 -13.46
N TYR A 113 -2.70 24.25 -14.39
CA TYR A 113 -2.04 25.42 -14.93
C TYR A 113 -3.02 26.04 -15.92
N THR A 114 -3.84 26.99 -15.46
CA THR A 114 -4.46 27.95 -16.35
C THR A 114 -3.36 28.89 -16.83
N SER A 115 -2.73 28.54 -17.94
CA SER A 115 -1.95 29.47 -18.74
C SER A 115 -2.93 30.45 -19.39
N HIS A 116 -3.02 31.66 -18.87
CA HIS A 116 -3.43 32.81 -19.66
C HIS A 116 -2.15 33.51 -20.13
N PRO A 117 -1.75 33.38 -21.41
CA PRO A 117 -1.00 34.41 -22.10
C PRO A 117 -2.01 35.41 -22.65
N SER A 118 -2.02 36.62 -22.08
CA SER A 118 -2.59 37.83 -22.68
C SER A 118 -1.56 38.92 -22.36
N ALA A 119 -0.63 39.16 -23.27
CA ALA A 119 -0.70 40.22 -24.29
C ALA A 119 -0.46 41.59 -23.65
#